data_AF-A0A7X7ISM4-F1
#
_entry.id   AF-A0A7X7ISM4-F1
#
_cell.length_a   1.000
_cell.length_b   1.000
_cell.length_c   1.000
_cell.angle_alpha   90.00
_cell.angle_beta   90.00
_cell.angle_gamma   90.00
#
_symmetry.space_group_name_H-M   'P 1'
#
loop_
_entity.id
_entity.type
_entity.pdbx_description
1 polymer ?
#
loop_
_entity_poly.entity_id
_entity_poly.type
_entity_poly.pdbx_seq_one_letter_code
_entity_poly.pdbx_strand_id
1 'polypeptide(L)'
;MQDAVSNMLNTIVSSMLHSSSFWLMMAIFVVVSVLKTPWFKGKFGEWFVARILNNRLDPACYRVVHNVMIPDQAGGTTQIDHVVFSAFGVFVIETKNMKGWIFGDANSAMWTQTIYRSKHKFQNPFRQNYKHIKCLAELTGLDERHLIHVIVFIGNCSMKTRESLPEALVTNGRELIDFIRRHQTPVISPDVLQAAMSRLDGGRIGNTYSNTRSHVAHVREIVEEKDGYRAASPAIPVPASTPTPPPVEASPVNVADTPPACPQCAAPMVLRTAAKGANAGNRFWGCSKYPQCRGIRNEP
;
A
#
# COMPACT_ATOMS: atom_id res chain seq x y z
N MET A 1 45.18 -12.82 46.32
CA MET A 1 43.86 -12.16 46.23
C MET A 1 43.31 -12.18 44.81
N GLN A 2 44.10 -11.80 43.80
CA GLN A 2 43.69 -11.89 42.39
C GLN A 2 43.32 -13.31 41.94
N ASP A 3 44.08 -14.34 42.33
CA ASP A 3 43.80 -15.73 41.92
C ASP A 3 42.51 -16.29 42.52
N ALA A 4 42.21 -15.93 43.77
CA ALA A 4 40.97 -16.34 44.43
C ALA A 4 39.74 -15.71 43.76
N VAL A 5 39.84 -14.44 43.36
CA VAL A 5 38.78 -13.74 42.62
C VAL A 5 38.61 -14.35 41.22
N SER A 6 39.71 -14.65 40.52
CA SER A 6 39.67 -15.29 39.20
C SER A 6 39.03 -16.68 39.24
N ASN A 7 39.41 -17.52 40.21
CA ASN A 7 38.85 -18.86 40.37
C ASN A 7 37.36 -18.84 40.76
N MET A 8 36.95 -17.88 41.59
CA MET A 8 35.55 -17.69 41.94
C MET A 8 34.71 -17.28 40.73
N LEU A 9 35.22 -16.34 39.91
CA LEU A 9 34.57 -15.92 38.67
C LEU A 9 34.44 -17.07 37.66
N ASN A 10 35.50 -17.87 37.48
CA ASN A 10 35.49 -19.01 36.56
C ASN A 10 34.48 -20.09 36.99
N THR A 11 34.34 -20.33 38.29
CA THR A 11 33.37 -21.30 38.82
C THR A 11 31.93 -20.83 38.60
N ILE A 12 31.64 -19.54 38.81
CA ILE A 12 30.33 -18.93 38.54
C ILE A 12 30.01 -18.97 37.04
N VAL A 13 30.97 -18.62 36.17
CA VAL A 13 30.77 -18.66 34.72
C VAL A 13 30.55 -20.09 34.22
N SER A 14 31.35 -21.06 34.69
CA SER A 14 31.20 -22.47 34.30
C SER A 14 29.85 -23.04 34.75
N SER A 15 29.41 -22.77 35.98
CA SER A 15 28.10 -23.22 36.48
C SER A 15 26.93 -22.56 35.73
N MET A 16 27.06 -21.29 35.33
CA MET A 16 26.07 -20.64 34.46
C MET A 16 26.01 -21.27 33.06
N LEU A 17 27.15 -21.57 32.44
CA LEU A 17 27.21 -22.16 31.10
C LEU A 17 26.67 -23.60 31.03
N HIS A 18 26.72 -24.36 32.13
CA HIS A 18 26.16 -25.72 32.21
C HIS A 18 24.70 -25.75 32.68
N SER A 19 24.12 -24.59 33.03
CA SER A 19 22.72 -24.51 33.43
C SER A 19 21.79 -24.60 32.22
N SER A 20 20.84 -25.53 32.23
CA SER A 20 19.79 -25.63 31.21
C SER A 20 18.97 -24.34 31.08
N SER A 21 18.80 -23.61 32.19
CA SER A 21 18.11 -22.31 32.22
C SER A 21 18.85 -21.23 31.45
N PHE A 22 20.19 -21.24 31.45
CA PHE A 22 20.99 -20.30 30.66
C PHE A 22 20.78 -20.51 29.15
N TRP A 23 20.83 -21.77 28.70
CA TRP A 23 20.57 -22.11 27.30
C TRP A 23 19.12 -21.85 26.88
N LEU A 24 18.14 -22.09 27.77
CA LEU A 24 16.75 -21.72 27.53
C LEU A 24 16.59 -20.20 27.38
N MET A 25 17.24 -19.41 28.24
CA MET A 25 17.22 -17.94 28.15
C MET A 25 17.91 -17.44 26.87
N MET A 26 19.02 -18.06 26.46
CA MET A 26 19.67 -17.77 25.18
C MET A 26 18.79 -18.14 23.98
N ALA A 27 18.12 -19.30 24.01
CA ALA A 27 17.18 -19.70 22.97
C ALA A 27 15.99 -18.72 22.89
N ILE A 28 15.41 -18.35 24.03
CA ILE A 28 14.34 -17.34 24.09
C ILE A 28 14.85 -15.98 23.59
N PHE A 29 16.05 -15.56 23.97
CA PHE A 29 16.66 -14.33 23.50
C PHE A 29 16.87 -14.32 21.98
N VAL A 30 17.38 -15.42 21.41
CA VAL A 30 17.53 -15.59 19.96
C VAL A 30 16.17 -15.54 19.27
N VAL A 31 15.17 -16.28 19.77
CA VAL A 31 13.80 -16.26 19.25
C VAL A 31 13.22 -14.85 19.28
N VAL A 32 13.27 -14.16 20.43
CA VAL A 32 12.79 -12.78 20.59
C VAL A 32 13.52 -11.82 19.65
N SER A 33 14.83 -12.00 19.47
CA SER A 33 15.64 -11.18 18.56
C SER A 33 15.25 -11.39 17.10
N VAL A 34 15.00 -12.63 16.68
CA VAL A 34 14.50 -12.96 15.34
C VAL A 34 13.09 -12.39 15.12
N LEU A 35 12.19 -12.51 16.10
CA LEU A 35 10.82 -11.96 16.04
C LEU A 35 10.80 -10.42 15.89
N LYS A 36 11.86 -9.72 16.32
CA LYS A 36 11.96 -8.26 16.21
C LYS A 36 12.45 -7.78 14.84
N THR A 37 12.99 -8.67 13.99
CA THR A 37 13.52 -8.30 12.68
C THR A 37 12.43 -7.73 11.75
N PRO A 38 12.76 -6.74 10.88
CA PRO A 38 11.80 -6.20 9.90
C PRO A 38 11.21 -7.26 8.98
N TRP A 39 12.02 -8.25 8.58
CA TRP A 39 11.60 -9.38 7.76
C TRP A 39 10.51 -10.21 8.44
N PHE A 40 10.68 -10.56 9.72
CA PHE A 40 9.68 -11.33 10.46
C PHE A 40 8.38 -10.52 10.61
N LYS A 41 8.47 -9.21 10.85
CA LYS A 41 7.30 -8.34 10.92
C LYS A 41 6.53 -8.31 9.60
N GLY A 42 7.21 -8.18 8.46
CA GLY A 42 6.56 -8.24 7.13
C GLY A 42 5.78 -9.54 6.95
N LYS A 43 6.48 -10.69 7.08
CA LYS A 43 5.88 -12.01 6.92
C LYS A 43 4.75 -12.32 7.90
N PHE A 44 4.85 -11.83 9.14
CA PHE A 44 3.78 -11.99 10.12
C PHE A 44 2.50 -11.25 9.69
N GLY A 45 2.63 -10.06 9.12
CA GLY A 45 1.50 -9.30 8.59
C GLY A 45 0.82 -10.03 7.43
N GLU A 46 1.60 -10.44 6.43
CA GLU A 46 1.12 -11.23 5.28
C GLU A 46 0.46 -12.54 5.74
N TRP A 47 1.08 -13.27 6.67
CA TRP A 47 0.50 -14.50 7.24
C TRP A 47 -0.84 -14.23 7.96
N PHE A 48 -0.93 -13.14 8.72
CA PHE A 48 -2.15 -12.77 9.43
C PHE A 48 -3.29 -12.45 8.47
N VAL A 49 -3.01 -11.68 7.42
CA VAL A 49 -4.00 -11.39 6.37
C VAL A 49 -4.40 -12.66 5.62
N ALA A 50 -3.44 -13.51 5.26
CA ALA A 50 -3.71 -14.80 4.63
C ALA A 50 -4.64 -15.68 5.47
N ARG A 51 -4.41 -15.74 6.79
CA ARG A 51 -5.26 -16.50 7.71
C ARG A 51 -6.68 -15.94 7.76
N ILE A 52 -6.84 -14.62 7.76
CA ILE A 52 -8.16 -13.96 7.75
C ILE A 52 -8.90 -14.24 6.44
N LEU A 53 -8.25 -14.05 5.30
CA LEU A 53 -8.85 -14.29 3.98
C LEU A 53 -9.37 -15.73 3.87
N ASN A 54 -8.54 -16.72 4.18
CA ASN A 54 -8.90 -18.14 4.08
C ASN A 54 -10.00 -18.57 5.06
N ASN A 55 -10.11 -17.93 6.23
CA ASN A 55 -11.10 -18.29 7.24
C ASN A 55 -12.44 -17.57 7.08
N ARG A 56 -12.44 -16.41 6.43
CA ARG A 56 -13.61 -15.52 6.39
C ARG A 56 -14.23 -15.44 5.01
N LEU A 57 -13.52 -15.77 3.94
CA LEU A 57 -14.11 -15.81 2.61
C LEU A 57 -14.60 -17.23 2.29
N ASP A 58 -15.78 -17.32 1.70
CA ASP A 58 -16.36 -18.60 1.28
C ASP A 58 -15.58 -19.14 0.05
N PRO A 59 -14.96 -20.33 0.13
CA PRO A 59 -14.20 -20.89 -0.98
C PRO A 59 -15.05 -21.20 -2.22
N ALA A 60 -16.39 -21.28 -2.10
CA ALA A 60 -17.27 -21.42 -3.25
C ALA A 60 -17.34 -20.14 -4.11
N CYS A 61 -17.14 -18.98 -3.49
CA CYS A 61 -17.25 -17.66 -4.13
C CYS A 61 -15.90 -16.97 -4.36
N TYR A 62 -14.89 -17.34 -3.58
CA TYR A 62 -13.59 -16.67 -3.53
C TYR A 62 -12.46 -17.68 -3.58
N ARG A 63 -11.55 -17.51 -4.53
CA ARG A 63 -10.29 -18.25 -4.59
C ARG A 63 -9.13 -17.34 -4.22
N VAL A 64 -8.46 -17.65 -3.11
CA VAL A 64 -7.34 -16.86 -2.61
C VAL A 64 -6.01 -17.46 -3.05
N VAL A 65 -5.11 -16.62 -3.55
CA VAL A 65 -3.73 -16.97 -3.91
C VAL A 65 -2.78 -16.01 -3.20
N HIS A 66 -1.77 -16.54 -2.52
CA HIS A 66 -0.83 -15.74 -1.72
C HIS A 66 0.57 -15.77 -2.33
N ASN A 67 1.36 -14.72 -2.06
CA ASN A 67 2.75 -14.57 -2.45
C ASN A 67 2.94 -14.81 -3.96
N VAL A 68 2.22 -14.06 -4.79
CA VAL A 68 2.24 -14.24 -6.23
C VAL A 68 3.44 -13.48 -6.81
N MET A 69 4.46 -14.20 -7.27
CA MET A 69 5.58 -13.62 -8.01
C MET A 69 5.34 -13.79 -9.51
N ILE A 70 5.34 -12.70 -10.27
CA ILE A 70 5.10 -12.70 -11.73
C ILE A 70 6.15 -11.83 -12.44
N PRO A 71 6.48 -12.13 -13.71
CA PRO A 71 7.40 -11.32 -14.49
C PRO A 71 6.86 -9.91 -14.72
N ASP A 72 7.78 -8.96 -14.83
CA ASP A 72 7.56 -7.59 -15.30
C ASP A 72 8.02 -7.48 -16.76
N GLN A 73 7.41 -6.60 -17.54
CA GLN A 73 7.80 -6.26 -18.91
C GLN A 73 9.24 -5.75 -19.03
N ALA A 74 9.76 -5.12 -17.98
CA ALA A 74 11.14 -4.63 -17.96
C ALA A 74 12.20 -5.73 -17.71
N GLY A 75 11.83 -7.02 -17.75
CA GLY A 75 12.72 -8.14 -17.46
C GLY A 75 12.93 -8.40 -15.96
N GLY A 76 12.27 -7.63 -15.10
CA GLY A 76 12.24 -7.84 -13.66
C GLY A 76 11.11 -8.76 -13.20
N THR A 77 10.77 -8.67 -11.92
CA THR A 77 9.61 -9.35 -11.34
C THR A 77 8.83 -8.42 -10.42
N THR A 78 7.57 -8.74 -10.20
CA THR A 78 6.75 -8.12 -9.16
C THR A 78 6.15 -9.19 -8.25
N GLN A 79 6.04 -8.87 -6.97
CA GLN A 79 5.47 -9.75 -5.96
C GLN A 79 4.20 -9.11 -5.41
N ILE A 80 3.11 -9.87 -5.42
CA ILE A 80 1.80 -9.47 -4.92
C ILE A 80 1.52 -10.31 -3.67
N ASP A 81 1.20 -9.66 -2.55
CA ASP A 81 1.00 -10.38 -1.29
C ASP A 81 -0.18 -11.34 -1.39
N HIS A 82 -1.36 -10.83 -1.80
CA HIS A 82 -2.55 -11.67 -1.96
C HIS A 82 -3.38 -11.24 -3.17
N VAL A 83 -3.90 -12.23 -3.89
CA VAL A 83 -4.89 -12.06 -4.95
C VAL A 83 -6.11 -12.88 -4.60
N VAL A 84 -7.29 -12.26 -4.59
CA VAL A 84 -8.57 -12.95 -4.37
C VAL A 84 -9.36 -12.91 -5.66
N PHE A 85 -9.52 -14.06 -6.30
CA PHE A 85 -10.34 -14.24 -7.50
C PHE A 85 -11.80 -14.47 -7.11
N SER A 86 -12.71 -13.73 -7.72
CA SER A 86 -14.15 -13.89 -7.56
C SER A 86 -14.89 -13.39 -8.81
N ALA A 87 -16.13 -13.86 -9.00
CA ALA A 87 -17.01 -13.31 -10.04
C ALA A 87 -17.32 -11.82 -9.82
N PHE A 88 -17.22 -11.33 -8.58
CA PHE A 88 -17.47 -9.93 -8.21
C PHE A 88 -16.29 -8.99 -8.49
N GLY A 89 -15.15 -9.54 -8.90
CA GLY A 89 -13.90 -8.82 -9.11
C GLY A 89 -12.70 -9.61 -8.61
N VAL A 90 -11.51 -9.21 -9.05
CA VAL A 90 -10.24 -9.77 -8.56
C VAL A 90 -9.56 -8.73 -7.68
N PHE A 91 -9.45 -9.03 -6.39
CA PHE A 91 -8.88 -8.11 -5.41
C PHE A 91 -7.37 -8.31 -5.32
N VAL A 92 -6.62 -7.25 -5.61
CA VAL A 92 -5.15 -7.22 -5.55
C VAL A 92 -4.76 -6.50 -4.27
N ILE A 93 -4.30 -7.26 -3.28
CA ILE A 93 -4.14 -6.82 -1.90
C ILE A 93 -2.65 -6.67 -1.59
N GLU A 94 -2.28 -5.48 -1.13
CA GLU A 94 -0.95 -5.13 -0.63
C GLU A 94 -0.99 -4.92 0.88
N THR A 95 -0.11 -5.62 1.62
CA THR A 95 -0.11 -5.66 3.08
C THR A 95 1.02 -4.83 3.66
N LYS A 96 0.68 -3.92 4.58
CA LYS A 96 1.66 -3.15 5.36
C LYS A 96 1.51 -3.46 6.85
N ASN A 97 2.49 -4.15 7.44
CA ASN A 97 2.53 -4.37 8.89
C ASN A 97 3.28 -3.25 9.60
N MET A 98 2.56 -2.25 10.08
CA MET A 98 3.15 -1.00 10.57
C MET A 98 2.44 -0.49 11.84
N LYS A 99 3.16 0.29 12.64
CA LYS A 99 2.64 0.95 13.85
C LYS A 99 2.86 2.47 13.79
N GLY A 100 2.21 3.21 14.66
CA GLY A 100 2.39 4.66 14.78
C GLY A 100 1.59 5.45 13.75
N TRP A 101 2.01 6.68 13.48
CA TRP A 101 1.27 7.56 12.59
C TRP A 101 1.75 7.42 11.15
N ILE A 102 0.81 7.30 10.23
CA ILE A 102 1.08 7.23 8.80
C ILE A 102 0.58 8.52 8.15
N PHE A 103 1.46 9.17 7.41
CA PHE A 103 1.19 10.41 6.68
C PHE A 103 1.44 10.18 5.19
N GLY A 104 0.45 10.47 4.37
CA GLY A 104 0.59 10.44 2.92
C GLY A 104 -0.74 10.53 2.19
N ASP A 105 -0.76 11.21 1.07
CA ASP A 105 -1.92 11.32 0.18
C ASP A 105 -1.80 10.34 -1.00
N ALA A 106 -2.89 10.18 -1.75
CA ALA A 106 -2.94 9.23 -2.86
C ALA A 106 -1.96 9.58 -4.01
N ASN A 107 -1.61 10.86 -4.18
CA ASN A 107 -0.81 11.35 -5.30
C ASN A 107 0.70 11.34 -5.00
N SER A 108 1.08 11.46 -3.73
CA SER A 108 2.45 11.47 -3.25
C SER A 108 3.21 10.21 -3.64
N ALA A 109 4.46 10.37 -4.07
CA ALA A 109 5.31 9.24 -4.42
C ALA A 109 5.76 8.43 -3.19
N MET A 110 5.98 9.13 -2.07
CA MET A 110 6.46 8.58 -0.81
C MET A 110 5.53 8.97 0.32
N TRP A 111 5.30 8.05 1.24
CA TRP A 111 4.61 8.26 2.49
C TRP A 111 5.59 8.26 3.65
N THR A 112 5.16 8.76 4.81
CA THR A 112 5.99 8.86 6.00
C THR A 112 5.32 8.15 7.17
N GLN A 113 6.06 7.25 7.80
CA GLN A 113 5.71 6.68 9.09
C GLN A 113 6.41 7.48 10.19
N THR A 114 5.70 7.75 11.27
CA THR A 114 6.27 8.32 12.50
C THR A 114 5.98 7.40 13.68
N ILE A 115 7.05 7.00 14.39
CA ILE A 115 6.96 6.27 15.65
C ILE A 115 7.76 7.08 16.69
N TYR A 116 7.07 7.64 17.68
CA TYR A 116 7.64 8.60 18.62
C TYR A 116 8.34 9.76 17.88
N ARG A 117 9.66 9.91 18.03
CA ARG A 117 10.45 10.97 17.37
C ARG A 117 11.08 10.53 16.05
N SER A 118 10.99 9.24 15.71
CA SER A 118 11.60 8.69 14.50
C SER A 118 10.64 8.77 13.31
N LYS A 119 11.16 9.19 12.16
CA LYS A 119 10.44 9.30 10.89
C LYS A 119 11.11 8.41 9.84
N HIS A 120 10.31 7.61 9.15
CA HIS A 120 10.79 6.75 8.08
C HIS A 120 9.92 6.95 6.84
N LYS A 121 10.54 7.25 5.69
CA LYS A 121 9.84 7.35 4.41
C LYS A 121 9.75 5.98 3.76
N PHE A 122 8.62 5.69 3.13
CA PHE A 122 8.42 4.47 2.35
C PHE A 122 7.62 4.80 1.09
N GLN A 123 7.72 3.96 0.07
CA GLN A 123 6.98 4.18 -1.17
C GLN A 123 5.47 4.11 -0.91
N ASN A 124 4.72 4.99 -1.57
CA ASN A 124 3.25 4.96 -1.49
C ASN A 124 2.72 3.57 -1.92
N PRO A 125 2.00 2.86 -1.04
CA PRO A 125 1.52 1.50 -1.32
C PRO A 125 0.56 1.46 -2.50
N PHE A 126 -0.20 2.54 -2.75
CA PHE A 126 -1.08 2.61 -3.92
C PHE A 126 -0.31 2.52 -5.24
N ARG A 127 0.85 3.19 -5.30
CA ARG A 127 1.71 3.16 -6.49
C ARG A 127 2.40 1.80 -6.66
N GLN A 128 2.76 1.12 -5.58
CA GLN A 128 3.28 -0.25 -5.63
C GLN A 128 2.23 -1.20 -6.21
N ASN A 129 1.03 -1.16 -5.64
CA ASN A 129 -0.05 -2.05 -6.02
C ASN A 129 -0.64 -1.73 -7.41
N TYR A 130 -0.48 -0.50 -7.91
CA TYR A 130 -0.75 -0.19 -9.32
C TYR A 130 0.16 -1.00 -10.27
N LYS A 131 1.45 -1.12 -9.97
CA LYS A 131 2.36 -1.97 -10.77
C LYS A 131 1.94 -3.44 -10.71
N HIS A 132 1.56 -3.94 -9.53
CA HIS A 132 1.04 -5.29 -9.36
C HIS A 132 -0.18 -5.56 -10.24
N ILE A 133 -1.16 -4.64 -10.23
CA ILE A 133 -2.35 -4.70 -11.06
C ILE A 133 -2.00 -4.75 -12.55
N LYS A 134 -1.06 -3.91 -13.02
CA LYS A 134 -0.64 -3.91 -14.43
C LYS A 134 -0.04 -5.25 -14.86
N CYS A 135 0.92 -5.76 -14.10
CA CYS A 135 1.55 -7.05 -14.41
C CYS A 135 0.53 -8.20 -14.33
N LEU A 136 -0.40 -8.16 -13.37
CA LEU A 136 -1.43 -9.19 -13.22
C LEU A 136 -2.46 -9.14 -14.36
N ALA A 137 -2.92 -7.95 -14.75
CA ALA A 137 -3.85 -7.75 -15.87
C ALA A 137 -3.29 -8.35 -17.15
N GLU A 138 -2.02 -8.03 -17.42
CA GLU A 138 -1.33 -8.50 -18.60
C GLU A 138 -1.14 -10.01 -18.60
N LEU A 139 -0.66 -10.59 -17.49
CA LEU A 139 -0.47 -12.03 -17.39
C LEU A 139 -1.80 -12.80 -17.52
N THR A 140 -2.85 -12.30 -16.88
CA THR A 140 -4.15 -13.00 -16.82
C THR A 140 -5.06 -12.70 -18.02
N GLY A 141 -4.78 -11.63 -18.76
CA GLY A 141 -5.65 -11.10 -19.82
C GLY A 141 -6.94 -10.47 -19.29
N LEU A 142 -7.01 -10.16 -17.99
CA LEU A 142 -8.17 -9.48 -17.39
C LEU A 142 -8.13 -7.98 -17.69
N ASP A 143 -9.29 -7.42 -18.01
CA ASP A 143 -9.47 -5.96 -18.04
C ASP A 143 -9.23 -5.38 -16.63
N GLU A 144 -8.42 -4.32 -16.55
CA GLU A 144 -8.06 -3.65 -15.30
C GLU A 144 -9.28 -3.15 -14.51
N ARG A 145 -10.41 -2.87 -15.17
CA ARG A 145 -11.64 -2.48 -14.49
C ARG A 145 -12.18 -3.56 -13.55
N HIS A 146 -11.80 -4.82 -13.76
CA HIS A 146 -12.16 -5.94 -12.89
C HIS A 146 -11.12 -6.20 -11.78
N LEU A 147 -9.98 -5.51 -11.82
CA LEU A 147 -8.92 -5.61 -10.81
C LEU A 147 -9.10 -4.51 -9.75
N ILE A 148 -9.48 -4.93 -8.56
CA ILE A 148 -9.82 -4.04 -7.46
C ILE A 148 -8.59 -3.87 -6.56
N HIS A 149 -8.14 -2.63 -6.44
CA HIS A 149 -7.03 -2.26 -5.59
C HIS A 149 -7.42 -2.32 -4.11
N VAL A 150 -6.58 -2.92 -3.27
CA VAL A 150 -6.76 -2.92 -1.81
C VAL A 150 -5.42 -2.75 -1.10
N ILE A 151 -5.34 -1.76 -0.21
CA ILE A 151 -4.22 -1.60 0.72
C ILE A 151 -4.70 -1.94 2.11
N VAL A 152 -4.07 -2.93 2.75
CA VAL A 152 -4.37 -3.28 4.14
C VAL A 152 -3.19 -2.93 5.03
N PHE A 153 -3.41 -1.99 5.95
CA PHE A 153 -2.50 -1.78 7.07
C PHE A 153 -2.91 -2.71 8.21
N ILE A 154 -1.99 -3.57 8.65
CA ILE A 154 -2.13 -4.38 9.85
C ILE A 154 -1.19 -3.83 10.91
N GLY A 155 -1.65 -3.81 12.16
CA GLY A 155 -0.91 -3.27 13.30
C GLY A 155 -1.51 -1.98 13.84
N ASN A 156 -0.98 -1.52 14.97
CA ASN A 156 -1.49 -0.37 15.70
C ASN A 156 -1.01 0.93 15.03
N CYS A 157 -1.53 1.22 13.85
CA CYS A 157 -1.27 2.45 13.13
C CYS A 157 -2.50 3.36 13.09
N SER A 158 -2.26 4.65 12.86
CA SER A 158 -3.34 5.62 12.61
C SER A 158 -2.99 6.46 11.40
N MET A 159 -3.92 6.54 10.46
CA MET A 159 -3.81 7.43 9.32
C MET A 159 -3.98 8.88 9.80
N LYS A 160 -3.00 9.73 9.50
CA LYS A 160 -2.97 11.16 9.88
C LYS A 160 -2.96 12.08 8.65
N THR A 161 -3.35 11.55 7.50
CA THR A 161 -3.49 12.31 6.25
C THR A 161 -4.57 13.37 6.39
N ARG A 162 -4.32 14.56 5.84
CA ARG A 162 -5.26 15.71 5.89
C ARG A 162 -6.42 15.57 4.91
N GLU A 163 -6.22 14.82 3.82
CA GLU A 163 -7.21 14.52 2.80
C GLU A 163 -7.95 13.20 3.09
N SER A 164 -9.16 13.06 2.56
CA SER A 164 -9.89 11.80 2.61
C SER A 164 -9.14 10.72 1.84
N LEU A 165 -8.78 9.62 2.51
CA LEU A 165 -8.12 8.48 1.89
C LEU A 165 -9.11 7.66 1.05
N PRO A 166 -8.65 6.95 0.00
CA PRO A 166 -9.50 6.05 -0.77
C PRO A 166 -10.10 4.95 0.10
N GLU A 167 -11.34 4.55 -0.16
CA GLU A 167 -12.03 3.44 0.54
C GLU A 167 -11.28 2.10 0.42
N ALA A 168 -10.47 1.96 -0.63
CA ALA A 168 -9.58 0.82 -0.85
C ALA A 168 -8.44 0.71 0.18
N LEU A 169 -8.21 1.73 1.02
CA LEU A 169 -7.30 1.64 2.16
C LEU A 169 -8.06 1.28 3.42
N VAL A 170 -7.72 0.11 3.98
CA VAL A 170 -8.30 -0.43 5.20
C VAL A 170 -7.23 -0.63 6.26
N THR A 171 -7.61 -0.56 7.53
CA THR A 171 -6.66 -0.51 8.67
C THR A 171 -6.73 -1.71 9.60
N ASN A 172 -7.57 -2.70 9.26
CA ASN A 172 -7.63 -3.97 9.97
C ASN A 172 -8.29 -5.05 9.09
N GLY A 173 -8.21 -6.31 9.56
CA GLY A 173 -8.75 -7.45 8.82
C GLY A 173 -10.27 -7.51 8.75
N ARG A 174 -11.02 -6.84 9.66
CA ARG A 174 -12.48 -6.77 9.56
C ARG A 174 -12.88 -5.87 8.39
N GLU A 175 -12.32 -4.65 8.35
CA GLU A 175 -12.52 -3.70 7.26
C GLU A 175 -12.14 -4.31 5.90
N LEU A 176 -11.05 -5.09 5.83
CA LEU A 176 -10.67 -5.82 4.62
C LEU A 176 -11.78 -6.78 4.14
N ILE A 177 -12.30 -7.61 5.03
CA ILE A 177 -13.35 -8.58 4.68
C ILE A 177 -14.65 -7.87 4.32
N ASP A 178 -15.01 -6.81 5.04
CA ASP A 178 -16.21 -6.01 4.76
C ASP A 178 -16.08 -5.30 3.41
N PHE A 179 -14.89 -4.80 3.06
CA PHE A 179 -14.60 -4.22 1.75
C PHE A 179 -14.79 -5.24 0.61
N ILE A 180 -14.22 -6.44 0.74
CA ILE A 180 -14.35 -7.50 -0.27
C ILE A 180 -15.83 -7.90 -0.43
N ARG A 181 -16.55 -8.13 0.68
CA ARG A 181 -17.95 -8.60 0.66
C ARG A 181 -18.97 -7.55 0.24
N ARG A 182 -18.62 -6.26 0.25
CA ARG A 182 -19.47 -5.20 -0.28
C ARG A 182 -19.60 -5.27 -1.81
N HIS A 183 -18.65 -5.91 -2.48
CA HIS A 183 -18.73 -6.17 -3.92
C HIS A 183 -19.56 -7.43 -4.14
N GLN A 184 -20.80 -7.24 -4.60
CA GLN A 184 -21.78 -8.33 -4.77
C GLN A 184 -22.30 -8.46 -6.21
N THR A 185 -21.99 -7.50 -7.07
CA THR A 185 -22.40 -7.52 -8.48
C THR A 185 -21.41 -8.37 -9.28
N PRO A 186 -21.83 -9.49 -9.90
CA PRO A 186 -20.94 -10.26 -10.77
C PRO A 186 -20.52 -9.42 -11.98
N VAL A 187 -19.22 -9.32 -12.21
CA VAL A 187 -18.62 -8.59 -13.35
C VAL A 187 -17.69 -9.47 -14.19
N ILE A 188 -17.38 -10.68 -13.74
CA ILE A 188 -16.53 -11.66 -14.43
C ILE A 188 -17.30 -12.98 -14.58
N SER A 189 -17.35 -13.55 -15.78
CA SER A 189 -17.94 -14.86 -16.00
C SER A 189 -17.04 -15.98 -15.44
N PRO A 190 -17.61 -17.15 -15.06
CA PRO A 190 -16.83 -18.27 -14.56
C PRO A 190 -15.71 -18.73 -15.51
N ASP A 191 -15.98 -18.77 -16.81
CA ASP A 191 -14.99 -19.20 -17.82
C ASP A 191 -13.80 -18.24 -17.91
N VAL A 192 -14.07 -16.93 -17.90
CA VAL A 192 -13.02 -15.90 -17.91
C VAL A 192 -12.19 -15.96 -16.63
N LEU A 193 -12.85 -16.15 -15.49
CA LEU A 193 -12.19 -16.28 -14.19
C LEU A 193 -11.27 -17.51 -14.14
N GLN A 194 -11.76 -18.66 -14.62
CA GLN A 194 -11.00 -19.91 -14.68
C GLN A 194 -9.81 -19.81 -15.64
N ALA A 195 -10.00 -19.17 -16.81
CA ALA A 195 -8.91 -18.93 -17.76
C ALA A 195 -7.84 -18.00 -17.15
N ALA A 196 -8.24 -16.93 -16.46
CA ALA A 196 -7.34 -16.02 -15.79
C ALA A 196 -6.50 -16.73 -14.71
N MET A 197 -7.13 -17.58 -13.89
CA MET A 197 -6.42 -18.38 -12.89
C MET A 197 -5.45 -19.38 -13.53
N SER A 198 -5.84 -20.02 -14.63
CA SER A 198 -4.98 -20.97 -15.35
C SER A 198 -3.74 -20.29 -15.93
N ARG A 199 -3.89 -19.07 -16.48
CA ARG A 199 -2.76 -18.25 -16.95
C ARG A 199 -1.86 -17.81 -15.79
N LEU A 200 -2.45 -17.42 -14.66
CA LEU A 200 -1.66 -17.10 -13.47
C LEU A 200 -0.83 -18.31 -13.01
N ASP A 201 -1.44 -19.48 -12.90
CA ASP A 201 -0.74 -20.69 -12.46
C ASP A 201 0.39 -21.10 -13.41
N GLY A 202 0.20 -20.92 -14.73
CA GLY A 202 1.20 -21.21 -15.75
C GLY A 202 2.32 -20.17 -15.87
N GLY A 203 2.07 -18.90 -15.55
CA GLY A 203 3.05 -17.81 -15.71
C GLY A 203 3.66 -17.27 -14.42
N ARG A 204 3.18 -17.68 -13.24
CA ARG A 204 3.82 -17.30 -11.98
C ARG A 204 5.16 -18.00 -11.78
N ILE A 205 6.07 -17.28 -11.17
CA ILE A 205 7.39 -17.77 -10.79
C ILE A 205 7.29 -18.39 -9.39
N GLY A 206 7.95 -19.53 -9.18
CA GLY A 206 7.96 -20.18 -7.87
C GLY A 206 8.68 -19.34 -6.80
N ASN A 207 8.16 -19.33 -5.57
CA ASN A 207 8.73 -18.60 -4.43
C ASN A 207 9.93 -19.31 -3.80
N THR A 208 10.92 -19.66 -4.62
CA THR A 208 12.18 -20.23 -4.15
C THR A 208 13.05 -19.14 -3.54
N TYR A 209 13.95 -19.53 -2.62
CA TYR A 209 14.92 -18.61 -2.03
C TYR A 209 15.72 -17.84 -3.09
N SER A 210 16.13 -18.53 -4.16
CA SER A 210 16.85 -17.93 -5.30
C SER A 210 16.03 -16.82 -5.95
N ASN A 211 14.76 -17.10 -6.29
CA ASN A 211 13.91 -16.14 -6.98
C ASN A 211 13.59 -14.92 -6.09
N THR A 212 13.33 -15.14 -4.80
CA THR A 212 13.15 -14.03 -3.85
C THR A 212 14.41 -13.18 -3.72
N ARG A 213 15.60 -13.79 -3.71
CA ARG A 213 16.86 -13.05 -3.65
C ARG A 213 17.10 -12.23 -4.91
N SER A 214 16.85 -12.80 -6.10
CA SER A 214 16.95 -12.09 -7.38
C SER A 214 15.98 -10.92 -7.45
N HIS A 215 14.74 -11.12 -6.98
CA HIS A 215 13.76 -10.04 -6.88
C HIS A 215 14.26 -8.88 -6.01
N VAL A 216 14.74 -9.19 -4.79
CA VAL A 216 15.25 -8.17 -3.87
C VAL A 216 16.47 -7.45 -4.43
N ALA A 217 17.37 -8.16 -5.13
CA ALA A 217 18.53 -7.55 -5.78
C ALA A 217 18.11 -6.55 -6.87
N HIS A 218 17.18 -6.94 -7.74
CA HIS A 218 16.67 -6.07 -8.80
C HIS A 218 15.92 -4.84 -8.25
N VAL A 219 15.13 -4.99 -7.17
CA VAL A 219 14.47 -3.85 -6.52
C VAL A 219 15.50 -2.87 -5.96
N ARG A 220 16.62 -3.35 -5.39
CA ARG A 220 17.68 -2.48 -4.88
C ARG A 220 18.37 -1.70 -6.01
N GLU A 221 18.68 -2.38 -7.11
CA GLU A 221 19.25 -1.75 -8.31
C GLU A 221 18.36 -0.61 -8.82
N ILE A 222 17.04 -0.83 -8.95
CA ILE A 222 16.09 0.23 -9.35
C ILE A 222 16.11 1.43 -8.39
N VAL A 223 16.23 1.17 -7.08
CA VAL A 223 16.27 2.24 -6.07
C VAL A 223 17.57 3.03 -6.20
N GLU A 224 18.71 2.35 -6.32
CA GLU A 224 20.03 2.95 -6.51
C GLU A 224 20.10 3.77 -7.80
N GLU A 225 19.57 3.26 -8.92
CA GLU A 225 19.50 3.98 -10.19
C GLU A 225 18.66 5.26 -10.05
N LYS A 226 17.49 5.18 -9.41
CA LYS A 226 16.62 6.34 -9.20
C LYS A 226 17.24 7.39 -8.30
N ASP A 227 17.93 6.97 -7.25
CA ASP A 227 18.61 7.88 -6.34
C ASP A 227 19.87 8.48 -7.00
N GLY A 228 20.59 7.71 -7.81
CA GLY A 228 21.68 8.20 -8.66
C GLY A 228 21.22 9.23 -9.69
N TYR A 229 20.13 8.98 -10.41
CA TYR A 229 19.52 9.95 -11.32
C TYR A 229 19.12 11.24 -10.60
N ARG A 230 18.51 11.15 -9.41
CA ARG A 230 18.16 12.32 -8.60
C ARG A 230 19.36 13.12 -8.13
N ALA A 231 20.48 12.45 -7.83
CA ALA A 231 21.72 13.10 -7.43
C ALA A 231 22.45 13.76 -8.61
N ALA A 232 22.36 13.16 -9.81
CA ALA A 232 23.04 13.64 -11.02
C ALA A 232 22.24 14.66 -11.85
N SER A 233 20.91 14.68 -11.70
CA SER A 233 20.07 15.61 -12.45
C SER A 233 20.22 17.04 -11.89
N PRO A 234 20.58 18.05 -12.71
CA PRO A 234 20.59 19.43 -12.26
C PRO A 234 19.20 19.79 -11.76
N ALA A 235 19.13 20.44 -10.60
CA ALA A 235 17.87 20.93 -10.06
C ALA A 235 17.26 21.90 -11.07
N ILE A 236 16.31 21.44 -11.88
CA ILE A 236 15.42 22.32 -12.61
C ILE A 236 14.72 23.13 -11.51
N PRO A 237 14.79 24.48 -11.52
CA PRO A 237 14.10 25.27 -10.51
C PRO A 237 12.62 24.96 -10.62
N VAL A 238 12.10 24.23 -9.65
CA VAL A 238 10.66 24.19 -9.43
C VAL A 238 10.26 25.64 -9.13
N PRO A 239 9.33 26.25 -9.88
CA PRO A 239 8.90 27.60 -9.61
C PRO A 239 8.43 27.68 -8.15
N ALA A 240 9.10 28.51 -7.36
CA ALA A 240 8.76 28.75 -5.97
C ALA A 240 7.44 29.51 -5.91
N SER A 241 6.31 28.81 -5.81
CA SER A 241 5.00 29.33 -5.37
C SER A 241 4.11 28.13 -5.01
N THR A 242 3.93 27.81 -3.73
CA THR A 242 2.75 28.34 -3.04
C THR A 242 3.01 28.41 -1.53
N PRO A 243 2.69 29.54 -0.86
CA PRO A 243 2.78 29.63 0.58
C PRO A 243 1.77 28.69 1.23
N THR A 244 2.24 27.91 2.21
CA THR A 244 1.42 27.16 3.15
C THR A 244 0.38 28.10 3.78
N PRO A 245 -0.93 27.83 3.73
CA PRO A 245 -1.88 28.64 4.46
C PRO A 245 -1.61 28.48 5.98
N PRO A 246 -1.68 29.55 6.77
CA PRO A 246 -1.51 29.48 8.21
C PRO A 246 -2.63 28.64 8.85
N PRO A 247 -2.44 28.13 10.08
CA PRO A 247 -3.46 27.37 10.79
C PRO A 247 -4.69 28.25 11.00
N VAL A 248 -5.82 27.87 10.41
CA VAL A 248 -7.08 28.60 10.61
C VAL A 248 -7.65 28.17 11.96
N GLU A 249 -7.50 29.03 12.96
CA GLU A 249 -8.34 29.03 14.16
C GLU A 249 -9.79 29.32 13.75
N ALA A 250 -10.72 28.58 14.35
CA ALA A 250 -12.13 28.63 14.02
C ALA A 250 -12.71 30.04 14.24
N SER A 251 -13.25 30.62 13.17
CA SER A 251 -14.13 31.78 13.19
C SER A 251 -15.36 31.49 12.30
N PRO A 252 -16.53 32.05 12.61
CA PRO A 252 -17.81 31.58 12.06
C PRO A 252 -17.99 31.94 10.58
N VAL A 253 -18.49 30.96 9.80
CA VAL A 253 -18.67 31.03 8.34
C VAL A 253 -19.87 31.90 7.97
N ASN A 254 -19.64 32.91 7.13
CA ASN A 254 -20.68 33.69 6.46
C ASN A 254 -21.15 32.93 5.18
N VAL A 255 -22.46 32.81 4.97
CA VAL A 255 -23.13 31.85 4.06
C VAL A 255 -23.08 32.26 2.57
N ALA A 256 -22.38 33.34 2.22
CA ALA A 256 -22.43 33.92 0.87
C ALA A 256 -21.50 33.29 -0.19
N ASP A 257 -20.51 32.47 0.19
CA ASP A 257 -19.47 31.97 -0.75
C ASP A 257 -19.53 30.46 -1.00
N THR A 258 -20.71 29.83 -0.89
CA THR A 258 -20.81 28.39 -1.15
C THR A 258 -20.81 28.13 -2.67
N PRO A 259 -19.87 27.35 -3.22
CA PRO A 259 -19.85 27.03 -4.65
C PRO A 259 -21.17 26.36 -5.08
N PRO A 260 -21.71 26.69 -6.26
CA PRO A 260 -22.97 26.10 -6.72
C PRO A 260 -22.83 24.59 -6.91
N ALA A 261 -23.93 23.86 -6.76
CA ALA A 261 -24.00 22.43 -7.01
C ALA A 261 -24.10 22.13 -8.51
N CYS A 262 -23.45 21.04 -8.95
CA CYS A 262 -23.45 20.59 -10.33
C CYS A 262 -24.85 20.12 -10.76
N PRO A 263 -25.40 20.57 -11.90
CA PRO A 263 -26.74 20.18 -12.34
C PRO A 263 -26.85 18.70 -12.75
N GLN A 264 -25.73 18.00 -12.97
CA GLN A 264 -25.73 16.59 -13.38
C GLN A 264 -25.56 15.60 -12.22
N CYS A 265 -24.89 15.97 -11.13
CA CYS A 265 -24.58 15.03 -10.05
C CYS A 265 -24.58 15.64 -8.64
N ALA A 266 -25.01 16.89 -8.50
CA ALA A 266 -25.04 17.67 -7.25
C ALA A 266 -23.69 17.88 -6.53
N ALA A 267 -22.57 17.35 -7.06
CA ALA A 267 -21.25 17.61 -6.52
C ALA A 267 -20.90 19.11 -6.58
N PRO A 268 -20.07 19.63 -5.64
CA PRO A 268 -19.66 21.03 -5.66
C PRO A 268 -18.94 21.37 -6.96
N MET A 269 -19.17 22.57 -7.49
CA MET A 269 -18.52 23.02 -8.71
C MET A 269 -17.24 23.81 -8.41
N VAL A 270 -16.32 23.77 -9.37
CA VAL A 270 -15.04 24.47 -9.34
C VAL A 270 -15.03 25.48 -10.48
N LEU A 271 -14.69 26.72 -10.18
CA LEU A 271 -14.61 27.79 -11.17
C LEU A 271 -13.37 27.61 -12.03
N ARG A 272 -13.56 27.56 -13.35
CA ARG A 272 -12.51 27.30 -14.36
C ARG A 272 -12.56 28.37 -15.43
N THR A 273 -11.42 28.64 -16.06
CA THR A 273 -11.33 29.52 -17.22
C THR A 273 -11.16 28.68 -18.48
N ALA A 274 -11.98 28.94 -19.50
CA ALA A 274 -11.85 28.23 -20.77
C ALA A 274 -10.53 28.61 -21.46
N ALA A 275 -9.72 27.61 -21.81
CA ALA A 275 -8.39 27.82 -22.38
C ALA A 275 -8.39 27.93 -23.92
N LYS A 276 -9.44 27.43 -24.59
CA LYS A 276 -9.51 27.32 -26.07
C LYS A 276 -10.96 27.47 -26.56
N GLY A 277 -11.14 27.89 -27.81
CA GLY A 277 -12.44 28.04 -28.47
C GLY A 277 -13.06 29.45 -28.33
N ALA A 278 -14.29 29.62 -28.81
CA ALA A 278 -14.99 30.91 -28.85
C ALA A 278 -15.21 31.55 -27.47
N ASN A 279 -15.10 30.79 -26.39
CA ASN A 279 -15.24 31.25 -25.01
C ASN A 279 -13.90 31.33 -24.27
N ALA A 280 -12.76 31.25 -24.96
CA ALA A 280 -11.45 31.33 -24.32
C ALA A 280 -11.30 32.62 -23.50
N GLY A 281 -10.84 32.49 -22.25
CA GLY A 281 -10.74 33.60 -21.29
C GLY A 281 -11.97 33.77 -20.40
N ASN A 282 -13.14 33.23 -20.77
CA ASN A 282 -14.33 33.29 -19.93
C ASN A 282 -14.30 32.23 -18.83
N ARG A 283 -14.88 32.59 -17.68
CA ARG A 283 -15.00 31.70 -16.53
C ARG A 283 -16.32 30.95 -16.56
N PHE A 284 -16.28 29.70 -16.09
CA PHE A 284 -17.44 28.85 -15.95
C PHE A 284 -17.25 27.89 -14.78
N TRP A 285 -18.34 27.49 -14.14
CA TRP A 285 -18.34 26.45 -13.15
C TRP A 285 -18.27 25.08 -13.84
N GLY A 286 -17.24 24.29 -13.52
CA GLY A 286 -17.11 22.89 -13.94
C GLY A 286 -17.25 21.95 -12.75
N CYS A 287 -17.84 20.76 -12.95
CA CYS A 287 -17.98 19.79 -11.87
C CYS A 287 -16.62 19.37 -11.27
N SER A 288 -16.54 19.28 -9.92
CA SER A 288 -15.36 18.77 -9.21
C SER A 288 -15.01 17.31 -9.56
N LYS A 289 -16.00 16.52 -9.99
CA LYS A 289 -15.83 15.12 -10.43
C LYS A 289 -15.47 14.97 -11.90
N TYR A 290 -14.95 16.00 -12.56
CA TYR A 290 -14.43 15.86 -13.93
C TYR A 290 -13.16 14.98 -13.91
N PRO A 291 -12.98 14.01 -14.85
CA PRO A 291 -13.73 13.80 -16.09
C PRO A 291 -14.97 12.90 -15.98
N GLN A 292 -15.23 12.28 -14.82
CA GLN A 292 -16.35 11.35 -14.61
C GLN A 292 -17.72 12.03 -14.71
N CYS A 293 -17.81 13.33 -14.38
CA CYS A 293 -18.97 14.18 -14.62
C CYS A 293 -18.56 15.44 -15.38
N ARG A 294 -19.23 15.71 -16.51
CA ARG A 294 -18.92 16.85 -17.41
C ARG A 294 -19.90 18.01 -17.25
N GLY A 295 -20.58 18.10 -16.11
CA GLY A 295 -21.53 19.17 -15.83
C GLY A 295 -20.84 20.54 -15.78
N ILE A 296 -21.42 21.50 -16.49
CA ILE A 296 -20.96 22.89 -16.55
C ILE A 296 -22.12 23.84 -16.25
N ARG A 297 -21.80 25.03 -15.73
CA ARG A 297 -22.72 26.15 -15.53
C ARG A 297 -21.96 27.43 -15.80
N ASN A 298 -22.52 28.33 -16.58
CA ASN A 298 -21.86 29.62 -16.83
C ASN A 298 -21.84 30.43 -15.52
N GLU A 299 -20.73 31.13 -15.27
CA GLU A 299 -20.69 32.15 -14.23
C GLU A 299 -21.65 33.28 -14.67
N PRO A 300 -22.63 33.69 -13.84
CA PRO A 300 -23.52 34.80 -14.17
C PRO A 300 -22.78 36.14 -14.29
#